data_AF-A0A0B6Z8N7-F1
#
_entry.id   AF-A0A0B6Z8N7-F1
#
_cell.length_a   1.000
_cell.length_b   1.000
_cell.length_c   1.000
_cell.angle_alpha   90.00
_cell.angle_beta   90.00
_cell.angle_gamma   90.00
#
_symmetry.space_group_name_H-M   'P 1'
#
loop_
_entity.id
_entity.type
_entity.pdbx_description
1 polymer ?
#
loop_
_entity_poly.entity_id
_entity_poly.type
_entity_poly.pdbx_seq_one_letter_code
_entity_poly.pdbx_strand_id
1 'polypeptide(L)'
;MANSKKLVFAILKFLEEQKLSGQLDDEAKESLEVAVQCLEQVYKLNITEGEFVMQYSIPQNLLDIFTSQLNQAKPNAASSLNEPTAEQKEEAERLKNKGLQPTVK
;
A
#
# COMPACT_ATOMS: atom_id res chain seq x y z
N MET A 1 21.05 10.27 -3.01
CA MET A 1 21.22 9.97 -1.58
C MET A 1 20.21 10.65 -0.65
N ALA A 2 19.75 11.89 -0.94
CA ALA A 2 18.78 12.58 -0.08
C ALA A 2 17.45 11.81 0.09
N ASN A 3 16.90 11.25 -0.98
CA ASN A 3 15.65 10.47 -0.90
C ASN A 3 15.80 9.19 -0.08
N SER A 4 16.95 8.52 -0.17
CA SER A 4 17.25 7.35 0.66
C SER A 4 17.31 7.71 2.14
N LYS A 5 17.93 8.84 2.50
CA LYS A 5 17.95 9.35 3.87
C LYS A 5 16.55 9.71 4.37
N LYS A 6 15.72 10.34 3.53
CA LYS A 6 14.30 10.62 3.86
C LYS A 6 13.51 9.35 4.12
N LEU A 7 13.71 8.31 3.32
CA LEU A 7 13.06 7.01 3.52
C LEU A 7 13.49 6.37 4.85
N VAL A 8 14.79 6.33 5.12
CA VAL A 8 15.30 5.78 6.39
C VAL A 8 14.79 6.58 7.58
N PHE A 9 14.76 7.91 7.49
CA PHE A 9 14.20 8.76 8.52
C PHE A 9 12.72 8.46 8.80
N ALA A 10 11.93 8.24 7.74
CA ALA A 10 10.53 7.84 7.86
C ALA A 10 10.36 6.44 8.50
N ILE A 11 11.25 5.50 8.19
CA ILE A 11 11.29 4.18 8.84
C ILE A 11 11.59 4.35 10.33
N LEU A 12 12.63 5.10 10.70
CA LEU A 12 13.01 5.33 12.10
C LEU A 12 11.86 5.95 12.91
N LYS A 13 11.17 6.94 12.35
CA LYS A 13 9.98 7.53 12.98
C LYS A 13 8.86 6.51 13.21
N PHE A 14 8.59 5.67 12.22
CA PHE A 14 7.61 4.59 12.35
C PHE A 14 7.98 3.59 13.44
N LEU A 15 9.27 3.22 13.55
CA LEU A 15 9.74 2.29 14.58
C LEU A 15 9.58 2.86 15.99
N GLU A 16 9.88 4.15 16.21
CA GLU A 16 9.61 4.81 17.50
C GLU A 16 8.12 4.84 17.85
N GLU A 17 7.25 5.11 16.88
CA GLU A 17 5.80 5.05 17.10
C GLU A 17 5.35 3.64 17.48
N GLN A 18 5.92 2.59 16.88
CA GLN A 18 5.61 1.20 17.22
C GLN A 18 6.06 0.83 18.63
N LYS A 19 7.22 1.32 19.05
CA LYS A 19 7.71 1.17 20.42
C LYS A 19 6.74 1.80 21.44
N LEU A 20 6.19 2.98 21.12
CA LEU A 20 5.22 3.69 21.96
C LEU A 20 3.81 3.11 21.91
N SER A 21 3.42 2.49 20.79
CA SER A 21 2.08 1.91 20.59
C SER A 21 1.79 0.72 21.52
N GLY A 22 2.79 0.16 22.19
CA GLY A 22 2.63 -0.96 23.12
C GLY A 22 2.29 -2.29 22.45
N GLN A 23 2.48 -2.41 21.14
CA GLN A 23 2.22 -3.65 20.38
C GLN A 23 3.36 -4.67 20.47
N LEU A 24 4.51 -4.26 21.00
CA LEU A 24 5.71 -5.07 21.17
C LEU A 24 5.89 -5.44 22.64
N ASP A 25 6.31 -6.68 22.89
CA ASP A 25 6.82 -7.11 24.19
C ASP A 25 8.19 -6.45 24.49
N ASP A 26 8.66 -6.56 25.73
CA ASP A 26 9.84 -5.83 26.18
C ASP A 26 11.13 -6.30 25.48
N GLU A 27 11.26 -7.59 25.19
CA GLU A 27 12.41 -8.13 24.43
C GLU A 27 12.43 -7.60 22.98
N ALA A 28 11.25 -7.54 22.35
CA ALA A 28 11.12 -6.95 21.03
C ALA A 28 11.42 -5.44 21.01
N LYS A 29 11.07 -4.69 22.07
CA LYS A 29 11.42 -3.26 22.20
C LYS A 29 12.92 -3.05 22.30
N GLU A 30 13.61 -3.82 23.13
CA GLU A 30 15.07 -3.73 23.28
C GLU A 30 15.77 -4.04 21.95
N SER A 31 15.31 -5.08 21.25
CA SER A 31 15.81 -5.44 19.93
C SER A 31 15.59 -4.32 18.91
N LEU A 32 14.42 -3.66 18.97
CA LEU A 32 14.07 -2.55 18.11
C LEU A 32 14.93 -1.31 18.37
N GLU A 33 15.22 -0.98 19.63
CA GLU A 33 16.10 0.13 19.99
C GLU A 33 17.51 -0.05 19.43
N VAL A 34 18.04 -1.28 19.47
CA VAL A 34 19.34 -1.59 18.85
C VAL A 34 19.30 -1.40 17.34
N ALA A 35 18.22 -1.86 16.68
CA ALA A 35 18.05 -1.69 15.24
C ALA A 35 17.97 -0.21 14.82
N VAL A 36 17.25 0.62 15.58
CA VAL A 36 17.15 2.08 15.39
C VAL A 36 18.55 2.71 15.44
N GLN A 37 19.33 2.41 16.47
CA GLN A 37 20.69 2.95 16.63
C GLN A 37 21.62 2.51 15.49
N CYS A 38 21.51 1.26 15.03
CA CYS A 38 22.30 0.78 13.90
C CYS A 38 22.01 1.58 12.62
N LEU A 39 20.73 1.86 12.34
CA LEU A 39 20.31 2.62 11.18
C LEU A 39 20.74 4.10 11.29
N GLU A 40 20.60 4.72 12.46
CA GLU A 40 21.07 6.09 12.72
C GLU A 40 22.57 6.24 12.45
N GLN A 41 23.37 5.28 12.93
CA GLN A 41 24.83 5.29 12.74
C GLN A 41 25.24 5.07 11.28
N VAL A 42 24.60 4.13 10.57
CA VAL A 42 24.90 3.82 9.16
C VAL A 42 24.57 5.00 8.25
N TYR A 43 23.44 5.67 8.48
CA TYR A 43 22.97 6.76 7.62
C TYR A 43 23.41 8.15 8.10
N LYS A 44 24.04 8.23 9.28
CA LYS A 44 24.39 9.48 9.98
C LYS A 44 23.17 10.39 10.09
N LEU A 45 22.11 9.84 10.68
CA LEU A 45 20.85 10.50 10.92
C LEU A 45 20.55 10.47 12.42
N ASN A 46 19.76 11.44 12.87
CA ASN A 46 19.26 11.47 14.24
C ASN A 46 17.81 11.91 14.22
N ILE A 47 16.90 11.12 14.77
CA ILE A 47 15.46 11.46 14.81
C ILE A 47 15.08 12.47 15.88
N THR A 48 15.95 12.69 16.86
CA THR A 48 15.76 13.65 17.97
C THR A 48 16.30 15.04 17.65
N GLU A 49 17.24 15.15 16.70
CA GLU A 49 17.81 16.42 16.30
C GLU A 49 16.87 17.19 15.37
N GLY A 50 16.51 18.41 15.77
CA GLY A 50 15.56 19.26 15.04
C GLY A 50 15.98 19.57 13.60
N GLU A 51 17.28 19.69 13.31
CA GLU A 51 17.78 19.91 11.95
C GLU A 51 17.44 18.74 11.02
N PHE A 52 17.65 17.51 11.48
CA PHE A 52 17.32 16.30 10.73
C PHE A 52 15.81 16.14 10.54
N VAL A 53 15.02 16.49 11.56
CA VAL A 53 13.56 16.51 11.44
C VAL A 53 13.13 17.50 10.34
N MET A 54 13.67 18.72 10.31
CA MET A 54 13.32 19.70 9.29
C MET A 54 13.76 19.29 7.89
N GLN A 55 14.93 18.65 7.76
CA GLN A 55 15.53 18.32 6.47
C GLN A 55 14.98 17.01 5.86
N TYR A 56 14.67 16.02 6.70
CA TYR A 56 14.34 14.66 6.25
C TYR A 56 12.93 14.19 6.57
N SER A 57 12.16 14.93 7.39
CA SER A 57 10.76 14.57 7.64
C SER A 57 9.93 14.68 6.36
N ILE A 58 9.02 13.73 6.22
CA ILE A 58 8.02 13.69 5.14
C ILE A 58 6.65 14.05 5.72
N PRO A 59 5.74 14.65 4.92
CA PRO A 59 4.46 15.15 5.41
C PRO A 59 3.48 14.04 5.81
N GLN A 60 3.65 12.82 5.30
CA GLN A 60 2.77 11.69 5.56
C GLN A 60 3.56 10.54 6.18
N ASN A 61 2.99 9.85 7.17
CA ASN A 61 3.63 8.72 7.81
C ASN A 61 3.87 7.58 6.81
N LEU A 62 4.98 6.85 6.96
CA LEU A 62 5.35 5.77 6.07
C LEU A 62 4.29 4.67 6.03
N LEU A 63 3.66 4.35 7.18
CA LEU A 63 2.60 3.36 7.27
C LEU A 63 1.38 3.75 6.43
N ASP A 64 0.99 5.04 6.46
CA ASP A 64 -0.15 5.54 5.67
C ASP A 64 0.14 5.48 4.17
N ILE A 65 1.36 5.83 3.76
CA ILE A 65 1.78 5.74 2.35
C ILE A 65 1.71 4.29 1.88
N PHE A 66 2.26 3.37 2.68
CA PHE A 66 2.25 1.94 2.36
C PHE A 66 0.82 1.39 2.30
N THR A 67 -0.03 1.73 3.28
CA THR A 67 -1.44 1.31 3.33
C THR A 67 -2.23 1.87 2.16
N SER A 68 -2.01 3.13 1.78
CA SER A 68 -2.64 3.76 0.62
C SER A 68 -2.28 3.02 -0.68
N GLN A 69 -1.02 2.63 -0.83
CA GLN A 69 -0.57 1.86 -2.00
C GLN A 69 -1.15 0.44 -2.01
N LEU A 70 -1.24 -0.23 -0.87
CA LEU A 70 -1.91 -1.53 -0.78
C LEU A 70 -3.40 -1.45 -1.15
N ASN A 71 -4.07 -0.36 -0.78
CA ASN A 71 -5.47 -0.15 -1.11
C ASN A 71 -5.68 0.23 -2.59
N GLN A 72 -4.74 0.95 -3.21
CA GLN A 72 -4.76 1.24 -4.65
C GLN A 72 -4.40 0.01 -5.50
N ALA A 73 -3.55 -0.89 -4.97
CA ALA A 73 -3.17 -2.15 -5.58
C ALA A 73 -4.25 -3.25 -5.46
N LYS A 74 -5.38 -2.99 -4.79
CA LYS A 74 -6.63 -3.71 -5.07
C LYS A 74 -7.23 -3.07 -6.32
N PRO A 75 -7.04 -3.62 -7.54
CA PRO A 75 -7.88 -3.21 -8.64
C PRO A 75 -9.31 -3.56 -8.24
N ASN A 76 -10.20 -2.57 -8.30
CA ASN A 76 -11.63 -2.72 -8.52
C ASN A 76 -12.16 -4.17 -8.52
N ALA A 77 -12.37 -4.76 -7.35
CA ALA A 77 -13.32 -5.86 -7.22
C ALA A 77 -14.77 -5.35 -7.06
N ALA A 78 -14.98 -4.03 -7.19
CA ALA A 78 -16.27 -3.39 -6.95
C ALA A 78 -16.67 -2.32 -7.99
N SER A 79 -16.01 -2.23 -9.15
CA SER A 79 -16.40 -1.25 -10.18
C SER A 79 -15.97 -1.70 -11.58
N SER A 80 -16.58 -2.78 -12.10
CA SER A 80 -17.02 -2.90 -13.51
C SER A 80 -17.59 -4.31 -13.75
N LEU A 81 -18.73 -4.59 -13.15
CA LEU A 81 -19.71 -5.47 -13.77
C LEU A 81 -20.96 -4.60 -13.86
N ASN A 82 -21.08 -3.86 -14.96
CA ASN A 82 -22.41 -3.63 -15.50
C ASN A 82 -22.97 -5.04 -15.71
N GLU A 83 -23.76 -5.51 -14.76
CA GLU A 83 -24.64 -6.64 -15.01
C GLU A 83 -25.46 -6.25 -16.24
N PRO A 84 -25.40 -7.02 -17.33
CA PRO A 84 -26.16 -6.71 -18.53
C PRO A 84 -27.64 -6.65 -18.14
N THR A 85 -28.30 -5.53 -18.45
CA THR A 85 -29.73 -5.36 -18.21
C THR A 85 -30.50 -6.47 -18.91
N ALA A 86 -31.66 -6.86 -18.36
CA ALA A 86 -32.47 -7.98 -18.87
C ALA A 86 -32.73 -7.92 -20.40
N GLU A 87 -32.78 -6.71 -20.97
CA GLU A 87 -32.91 -6.46 -22.40
C GLU A 87 -31.75 -7.02 -23.24
N GLN A 88 -30.51 -6.93 -22.75
CA GLN A 88 -29.33 -7.47 -23.45
C GLN A 88 -29.26 -9.00 -23.42
N LYS A 89 -29.90 -9.63 -22.42
CA LYS A 89 -30.01 -11.09 -22.33
C LYS A 89 -31.06 -11.64 -23.30
N GLU A 90 -32.15 -10.91 -23.50
CA GLU A 90 -33.22 -11.32 -24.42
C GLU A 90 -32.77 -11.25 -25.89
N GLU A 91 -31.97 -10.25 -26.27
CA GLU A 91 -31.46 -10.12 -27.64
C GLU A 91 -30.46 -11.24 -28.01
N ALA A 92 -29.65 -11.69 -27.06
CA ALA A 92 -28.73 -12.81 -27.24
C ALA A 92 -29.44 -14.17 -27.45
N GLU A 93 -30.60 -14.39 -26.83
CA GLU A 93 -31.41 -15.59 -27.06
C GLU A 93 -32.07 -15.59 -28.45
N ARG A 94 -32.49 -14.42 -28.97
CA ARG A 94 -33.07 -14.32 -30.32
C ARG A 94 -32.05 -14.64 -31.42
N LEU A 95 -30.76 -14.32 -31.20
CA LEU A 95 -29.68 -14.60 -32.17
C LEU A 95 -29.31 -16.08 -32.26
N LYS A 96 -29.49 -16.86 -31.19
CA LYS A 96 -29.31 -18.33 -31.23
C LYS A 96 -30.33 -19.04 -32.10
N ASN A 97 -31.55 -18.51 -32.23
CA ASN A 97 -32.62 -19.15 -32.98
C ASN A 97 -32.62 -18.82 -34.49
N LYS A 98 -31.66 -18.00 -34.98
CA LYS A 98 -31.52 -17.62 -36.38
C LYS A 98 -30.50 -18.48 -37.16
N GLY A 99 -29.76 -19.35 -36.47
CA GLY A 99 -28.64 -20.12 -37.02
C GLY A 99 -28.97 -21.50 -37.60
N LEU A 100 -30.24 -21.88 -37.75
CA LEU A 100 -30.67 -23.13 -38.38
C LEU A 100 -31.49 -22.84 -39.65
N GLN A 101 -30.78 -22.47 -40.72
CA GLN A 101 -31.26 -22.69 -42.10
C GLN A 101 -30.41 -23.83 -42.69
N PRO A 102 -30.94 -25.06 -42.81
CA PRO A 102 -30.23 -26.15 -43.45
C PRO A 102 -30.31 -25.94 -44.97
N THR A 103 -29.20 -25.54 -45.61
CA THR A 103 -29.13 -25.61 -47.08
C THR A 103 -28.44 -26.92 -47.47
N VAL A 104 -29.31 -27.85 -47.85
CA VAL A 104 -29.04 -29.08 -48.60
C VAL A 104 -28.25 -28.74 -49.86
N LYS A 105 -27.16 -29.48 -50.11
CA LYS A 105 -26.68 -29.73 -51.47
C LYS A 105 -25.98 -31.08 -51.56
#